data_AF-A0A2V3WD40-F1
#
_entry.id   AF-A0A2V3WD40-F1
#
_cell.length_a   1.000
_cell.length_b   1.000
_cell.length_c   1.000
_cell.angle_alpha   90.00
_cell.angle_beta   90.00
_cell.angle_gamma   90.00
#
_symmetry.space_group_name_H-M   'P 1'
#
loop_
_entity.id
_entity.type
_entity.pdbx_description
1 polymer ?
#
loop_
_entity_poly.entity_id
_entity_poly.type
_entity_poly.pdbx_seq_one_letter_code
_entity_poly.pdbx_strand_id
1 'polypeptide(L)'
;MRGDGLTLVELLAVIAVLSIILAVLAPSVSTMIEHAEEEACHIGAVEIERRYEAYLTLEGLDHLDALFLTFLNTIDVDSTNHHYRYSDGRVNCSKHGASENNDESEEVPHL
;
A
#
# COMPACT_ATOMS: atom_id res chain seq x y z
N MET A 1 47.85 8.80 25.90
CA MET A 1 46.46 8.74 25.45
C MET A 1 45.71 7.86 26.43
N ARG A 2 44.83 8.42 27.27
CA ARG A 2 43.95 7.63 28.14
C ARG A 2 42.85 7.07 27.25
N GLY A 3 42.92 5.78 26.96
CA GLY A 3 41.81 5.05 26.36
C GLY A 3 40.89 4.64 27.49
N ASP A 4 39.88 5.47 27.78
CA ASP A 4 38.84 5.08 28.71
C ASP A 4 37.99 4.02 27.97
N GLY A 5 38.17 2.75 28.35
CA GLY A 5 37.46 1.62 27.76
C GLY A 5 36.04 1.52 28.31
N LEU A 6 35.08 1.26 27.43
CA LEU A 6 33.69 0.94 27.79
C LEU A 6 33.66 -0.19 28.81
N THR A 7 33.00 0.05 29.94
CA THR A 7 32.80 -0.99 30.94
C THR A 7 31.65 -1.93 30.51
N LEU A 8 31.64 -3.17 31.01
CA LEU A 8 30.57 -4.12 30.72
C LEU A 8 29.21 -3.58 31.19
N VAL A 9 29.18 -2.86 32.31
CA VAL A 9 27.98 -2.22 32.86
C VAL A 9 27.47 -1.11 31.96
N GLU A 10 28.37 -0.29 31.40
CA GLU A 10 28.02 0.78 30.47
C GLU A 10 27.42 0.22 29.17
N LEU A 11 28.00 -0.88 28.64
CA LEU A 11 27.44 -1.57 27.48
C LEU A 11 26.05 -2.13 27.76
N LEU A 12 25.85 -2.72 28.94
CA LEU A 12 24.55 -3.27 29.35
C LEU A 12 23.50 -2.15 29.45
N ALA A 13 23.86 -1.00 30.05
CA ALA A 13 22.99 0.16 30.12
C ALA A 13 22.59 0.68 28.72
N VAL A 14 23.52 0.74 27.76
CA VAL A 14 23.21 1.15 26.38
C VAL A 14 22.27 0.16 25.70
N ILE A 15 22.52 -1.16 25.81
CA ILE A 15 21.65 -2.19 25.22
C ILE A 15 20.26 -2.16 25.86
N ALA A 16 20.17 -1.96 27.17
CA ALA A 16 18.89 -1.84 27.87
C ALA A 16 18.07 -0.67 27.32
N VAL A 17 18.67 0.52 27.17
CA VAL A 17 18.00 1.69 26.61
C VAL A 17 17.58 1.45 25.16
N LEU A 18 18.45 0.87 24.33
CA LEU A 18 18.12 0.54 22.93
C LEU A 18 16.96 -0.45 22.82
N SER A 19 16.89 -1.45 23.71
CA SER A 19 15.81 -2.44 23.71
C SER A 19 14.44 -1.80 24.03
N ILE A 20 14.42 -0.85 24.97
CA ILE A 20 13.20 -0.11 25.33
C ILE A 20 12.75 0.75 24.15
N ILE A 21 13.67 1.44 23.48
CA ILE A 21 13.34 2.26 22.31
C ILE A 21 12.78 1.38 21.18
N LEU A 22 13.43 0.26 20.85
CA LEU A 22 12.96 -0.65 19.81
C LEU A 22 11.59 -1.25 20.12
N ALA A 23 11.31 -1.57 21.39
CA ALA A 23 10.01 -2.10 21.81
C ALA A 23 8.87 -1.11 21.56
N VAL A 24 9.12 0.19 21.72
CA VAL A 24 8.12 1.24 21.46
C VAL A 24 7.98 1.54 19.97
N LEU A 25 9.08 1.51 19.21
CA LEU A 25 9.08 1.84 17.78
C LEU A 25 8.54 0.73 16.89
N ALA A 26 8.75 -0.54 17.24
CA ALA A 26 8.36 -1.69 16.43
C ALA A 26 6.89 -1.67 15.95
N PRO A 27 5.87 -1.51 16.81
CA PRO A 27 4.47 -1.53 16.36
C PRO A 27 4.13 -0.36 15.44
N SER A 28 4.74 0.82 15.65
CA SER A 28 4.48 2.02 14.84
C SER A 28 4.95 1.85 13.39
N VAL A 29 6.13 1.25 13.20
CA VAL A 29 6.67 1.02 11.85
C VAL A 29 5.83 0.00 11.08
N SER A 30 5.37 -1.07 11.74
CA SER A 30 4.51 -2.06 11.07
C SER A 30 3.20 -1.47 10.57
N THR A 31 2.54 -0.62 11.37
CA THR A 31 1.29 0.02 10.95
C THR A 31 1.50 0.99 9.80
N MET A 32 2.62 1.73 9.80
CA MET A 32 2.94 2.65 8.70
C MET A 32 3.19 1.91 7.38
N ILE A 33 3.85 0.75 7.42
CA ILE A 33 4.08 -0.07 6.23
C ILE A 33 2.76 -0.60 5.69
N GLU A 34 1.89 -1.10 6.55
CA GLU A 34 0.57 -1.61 6.14
C GLU A 34 -0.28 -0.53 5.46
N HIS A 35 -0.34 0.68 6.03
CA HIS A 35 -1.04 1.80 5.42
C HIS A 35 -0.42 2.22 4.08
N ALA A 36 0.91 2.25 3.98
CA ALA A 36 1.58 2.58 2.72
C ALA A 36 1.32 1.52 1.63
N GLU A 37 1.29 0.24 1.99
CA GLU A 37 0.91 -0.85 1.07
C GLU A 37 -0.56 -0.75 0.61
N GLU A 38 -1.46 -0.38 1.53
CA GLU A 38 -2.88 -0.19 1.23
C GLU A 38 -3.09 0.98 0.26
N GLU A 39 -2.50 2.14 0.55
CA GLU A 39 -2.58 3.34 -0.29
C GLU A 39 -1.96 3.11 -1.67
N ALA A 40 -0.81 2.43 -1.73
CA ALA A 40 -0.19 2.04 -3.00
C ALA A 40 -1.08 1.07 -3.80
N CYS A 41 -1.72 0.07 -3.16
CA CYS A 41 -2.65 -0.81 -3.88
C CYS A 41 -3.86 -0.02 -4.40
N HIS A 42 -4.38 0.93 -3.61
CA HIS A 42 -5.52 1.75 -4.01
C HIS A 42 -5.20 2.63 -5.24
N ILE A 43 -4.10 3.37 -5.20
CA ILE A 43 -3.65 4.19 -6.32
C ILE A 43 -3.41 3.32 -7.56
N GLY A 44 -2.78 2.15 -7.38
CA GLY A 44 -2.57 1.17 -8.44
C GLY A 44 -3.89 0.67 -9.05
N ALA A 45 -4.87 0.31 -8.22
CA ALA A 45 -6.17 -0.15 -8.66
C ALA A 45 -6.90 0.91 -9.50
N VAL A 46 -6.92 2.17 -9.04
CA VAL A 46 -7.55 3.30 -9.77
C VAL A 46 -6.86 3.56 -11.10
N GLU A 47 -5.53 3.47 -11.16
CA GLU A 47 -4.79 3.63 -12.42
C GLU A 47 -5.09 2.49 -13.41
N ILE A 48 -5.13 1.24 -12.93
CA ILE A 48 -5.50 0.07 -13.74
C ILE A 48 -6.94 0.22 -14.27
N GLU A 49 -7.87 0.65 -13.41
CA GLU A 49 -9.27 0.89 -13.76
C GLU A 49 -9.38 1.89 -14.92
N ARG A 50 -8.81 3.09 -14.76
CA ARG A 50 -8.84 4.15 -15.78
C ARG A 50 -8.25 3.69 -17.11
N ARG A 51 -7.12 2.98 -17.07
CA ARG A 51 -6.48 2.47 -18.28
C ARG A 51 -7.31 1.38 -18.95
N TYR A 52 -7.93 0.51 -18.17
CA TYR A 52 -8.75 -0.57 -18.69
C TYR A 52 -10.07 -0.04 -19.27
N GLU A 53 -10.72 0.91 -18.61
CA GLU A 53 -11.91 1.59 -19.15
C GLU A 53 -11.59 2.34 -20.46
N ALA A 54 -10.45 3.03 -20.51
CA ALA A 54 -9.97 3.66 -21.74
C ALA A 54 -9.72 2.62 -22.84
N TYR A 55 -9.12 1.48 -22.52
CA TYR A 55 -8.91 0.37 -23.44
C TYR A 55 -10.24 -0.17 -24.00
N LEU A 56 -11.22 -0.45 -23.14
CA LEU A 56 -12.55 -0.91 -23.55
C LEU A 56 -13.24 0.11 -24.46
N THR A 57 -13.17 1.39 -24.10
CA THR A 57 -13.79 2.48 -24.87
C THR A 57 -13.15 2.67 -26.24
N LEU A 58 -11.81 2.62 -26.31
CA LEU A 58 -11.07 2.82 -27.56
C LEU A 58 -11.22 1.64 -28.53
N GLU A 59 -11.29 0.42 -28.02
CA GLU A 59 -11.49 -0.78 -28.85
C GLU A 59 -12.95 -1.12 -29.10
N GLY A 60 -13.89 -0.44 -28.42
CA GLY A 60 -15.33 -0.73 -28.52
C GLY A 60 -15.68 -2.12 -27.99
N LEU A 61 -14.97 -2.55 -26.95
CA LEU A 61 -15.12 -3.87 -26.32
C LEU A 61 -15.93 -3.76 -25.03
N ASP A 62 -16.70 -4.80 -24.73
CA ASP A 62 -17.29 -4.99 -23.41
C ASP A 62 -16.31 -5.73 -22.48
N HIS A 63 -16.47 -5.52 -21.17
CA HIS A 63 -15.67 -6.22 -20.19
C HIS A 63 -15.89 -7.74 -20.25
N LEU A 64 -14.78 -8.48 -20.25
CA LEU A 64 -14.69 -9.92 -20.05
C LEU A 64 -13.50 -10.21 -19.13
N ASP A 65 -13.67 -11.12 -18.18
CA ASP A 65 -12.60 -11.51 -17.24
C ASP A 65 -11.29 -11.91 -17.98
N ALA A 66 -11.42 -12.68 -19.06
CA ALA A 66 -10.27 -13.10 -19.87
C ALA A 66 -9.55 -11.92 -20.55
N LEU A 67 -10.30 -10.89 -20.98
CA LEU A 67 -9.72 -9.67 -21.54
C LEU A 67 -8.98 -8.88 -20.47
N PHE A 68 -9.56 -8.77 -19.27
CA PHE A 68 -8.90 -8.08 -18.16
C PHE A 68 -7.60 -8.77 -17.74
N LEU A 69 -7.59 -10.11 -17.64
CA LEU A 69 -6.36 -10.86 -17.37
C LEU A 69 -5.30 -10.67 -18.46
N THR A 70 -5.72 -10.62 -19.72
CA THR A 70 -4.81 -10.33 -20.84
C THR A 70 -4.25 -8.92 -20.73
N PHE A 71 -5.08 -7.94 -20.40
CA PHE A 71 -4.68 -6.56 -20.17
C PHE A 71 -3.71 -6.42 -18.99
N LEU A 72 -3.94 -7.09 -17.86
CA LEU A 72 -3.00 -7.05 -16.74
C LEU A 72 -1.60 -7.56 -17.12
N ASN A 73 -1.54 -8.57 -18.00
CA ASN A 73 -0.27 -9.08 -18.52
C ASN A 73 0.45 -8.09 -19.46
N THR A 74 -0.25 -7.14 -20.09
CA THR A 74 0.39 -6.17 -21.01
C THR A 74 0.97 -4.96 -20.29
N ILE A 75 0.45 -4.61 -19.11
CA ILE A 75 0.89 -3.44 -18.34
C ILE A 75 1.96 -3.76 -17.27
N ASP A 76 2.50 -4.99 -17.26
CA ASP A 76 3.55 -5.48 -16.35
C ASP A 76 3.30 -5.07 -14.89
N VAL A 77 2.07 -5.29 -14.43
CA VAL A 77 1.71 -5.06 -13.03
C VAL A 77 2.35 -6.15 -12.19
N ASP A 78 3.13 -5.76 -11.18
CA ASP A 78 3.67 -6.68 -10.18
C ASP A 78 2.51 -7.36 -9.44
N SER A 79 2.19 -8.55 -9.92
CA SER A 79 1.07 -9.37 -9.48
C SER A 79 1.51 -10.41 -8.45
N THR A 80 2.78 -10.40 -8.05
CA THR A 80 3.32 -11.41 -7.11
C THR A 80 2.75 -11.28 -5.71
N ASN A 81 2.30 -10.08 -5.32
CA ASN A 81 1.67 -9.82 -4.01
C ASN A 81 0.21 -9.35 -4.07
N HIS A 82 -0.31 -9.01 -5.26
CA HIS A 82 -1.66 -8.44 -5.42
C HIS A 82 -2.37 -9.05 -6.62
N HIS A 83 -3.56 -9.62 -6.39
CA HIS A 83 -4.46 -10.05 -7.47
C HIS A 83 -5.55 -9.01 -7.67
N TYR A 84 -5.65 -8.50 -8.89
CA TYR A 84 -6.67 -7.53 -9.28
C TYR A 84 -7.85 -8.23 -9.94
N ARG A 85 -9.07 -7.75 -9.67
CA ARG A 85 -10.30 -8.18 -10.34
C ARG A 85 -11.09 -6.97 -10.78
N TYR A 86 -11.70 -7.04 -11.95
CA TYR A 86 -12.61 -6.01 -12.42
C TYR A 86 -14.05 -6.46 -12.16
N SER A 87 -14.83 -5.64 -11.46
CA SER A 87 -16.23 -5.93 -11.14
C SER A 87 -16.98 -4.62 -10.92
N ASP A 88 -18.20 -4.51 -11.46
CA ASP A 88 -19.07 -3.33 -11.29
C ASP A 88 -18.41 -2.01 -11.69
N GLY A 89 -17.58 -2.03 -12.74
CA GLY A 89 -16.86 -0.84 -13.21
C GLY A 89 -15.65 -0.47 -12.37
N ARG A 90 -15.24 -1.30 -11.40
CA ARG A 90 -14.10 -1.01 -10.53
C ARG A 90 -13.06 -2.11 -10.50
N VAL A 91 -11.81 -1.72 -10.27
CA VAL A 91 -10.71 -2.66 -10.00
C VAL A 91 -10.55 -2.86 -8.50
N ASN A 92 -10.61 -4.11 -8.07
CA ASN A 92 -10.48 -4.51 -6.67
C ASN A 92 -9.20 -5.32 -6.43
N CYS A 93 -8.47 -4.96 -5.38
CA CYS A 93 -7.29 -5.66 -4.88
C CYS A 93 -7.75 -6.84 -3.99
N SER A 94 -7.16 -8.04 -4.13
CA SER A 94 -7.55 -9.20 -3.31
C SER A 94 -7.11 -9.10 -1.85
N LYS A 95 -6.09 -8.30 -1.59
CA LYS A 95 -5.43 -8.16 -0.28
C LYS A 95 -6.00 -7.01 0.52
N HIS A 96 -6.35 -5.91 -0.16
CA HIS A 96 -6.93 -4.71 0.44
C HIS A 96 -8.31 -4.51 -0.16
N GLY A 97 -9.33 -4.37 0.69
CA GLY A 97 -10.71 -4.20 0.23
C GLY A 97 -10.85 -2.98 -0.68
N ALA A 98 -11.91 -2.93 -1.47
CA ALA A 98 -12.29 -1.69 -2.12
C ALA A 98 -12.45 -0.66 -0.99
N SER A 99 -11.55 0.33 -0.93
CA SER A 99 -11.76 1.52 -0.11
C SER A 99 -13.13 2.04 -0.53
N GLU A 100 -14.13 1.88 0.33
CA GLU A 100 -15.35 2.66 0.20
C GLU A 100 -14.84 4.09 0.26
N ASN A 101 -14.88 4.78 -0.87
CA ASN A 101 -14.68 6.22 -0.91
C ASN A 101 -15.71 6.81 0.07
N ASN A 102 -15.29 7.00 1.32
CA ASN A 102 -15.80 8.07 2.14
C ASN A 102 -15.28 9.34 1.45
N ASP A 103 -15.95 9.72 0.37
CA ASP A 103 -16.18 11.12 0.03
C ASP A 103 -17.02 11.72 1.17
N GLU A 104 -16.49 11.70 2.39
CA GLU A 104 -16.78 12.76 3.34
C GLU A 104 -16.09 13.98 2.75
N SER A 105 -16.86 14.68 1.93
CA SER A 105 -16.57 16.05 1.56
C SER A 105 -16.17 16.75 2.85
N GLU A 106 -14.89 17.14 2.98
CA GLU A 106 -14.45 18.07 4.01
C GLU A 106 -15.28 19.35 3.82
N GLU A 107 -16.39 19.44 4.54
CA GLU A 107 -17.20 20.63 4.64
C GLU A 107 -16.36 21.64 5.43
N VAL A 108 -15.49 22.34 4.70
CA VAL A 108 -14.76 23.51 5.20
C VAL A 108 -15.78 24.50 5.75
N PRO A 109 -15.72 24.87 7.05
CA PRO A 109 -16.64 25.84 7.61
C PRO A 109 -16.48 27.20 6.93
N HIS A 110 -17.54 27.68 6.29
CA HIS A 110 -17.62 29.08 5.88
C HIS A 110 -17.91 29.95 7.12
N LEU A 111 -16.98 30.86 7.43
CA LEU A 111 -17.17 31.96 8.38
C LEU A 111 -18.04 33.08 7.79
#